data_AF-A0A1H4CHP1-F1
#
_entry.id   AF-A0A1H4CHP1-F1
#
_cell.length_a   1.000
_cell.length_b   1.000
_cell.length_c   1.000
_cell.angle_alpha   90.00
_cell.angle_beta   90.00
_cell.angle_gamma   90.00
#
_symmetry.space_group_name_H-M   'P 1'
#
loop_
_entity.id
_entity.type
_entity.pdbx_description
1 polymer ?
#
loop_
_entity_poly.entity_id
_entity_poly.type
_entity_poly.pdbx_seq_one_letter_code
_entity_poly.pdbx_strand_id
1 'polypeptide(L)'
;MIDVRQLKKLFLWMLLIAGCMTGMAQQRVKISGCVTDFDGKPVSHCAVMLMDKHFHAVDSASTDSAGYYCIANVKPGRYMALTAVRWDEYVRFSKLPEQDRRLEFWAWNIMADKDLTINPRYHRLELYGTTAFCPTGTNALMVYTRPMSATEAMKYDEKLYRDNNNGVIDYSVKLEDFKVQAFVDGQEVKILSIQNMTEQYGNQKMGAFLMMLDYKVCNDDTDVHQIRITAENTKHHEKGENLCNFQSADYK
;
A
#
# COMPACT_ATOMS: atom_id res chain seq x y z
N MET A 1 -3.67 -43.48 51.81
CA MET A 1 -4.00 -44.05 50.48
C MET A 1 -4.92 -43.08 49.77
N ILE A 2 -4.52 -42.57 48.61
CA ILE A 2 -5.37 -41.67 47.81
C ILE A 2 -6.50 -42.50 47.18
N ASP A 3 -7.75 -42.07 47.34
CA ASP A 3 -8.92 -42.75 46.79
C ASP A 3 -8.88 -42.75 45.26
N VAL A 4 -8.99 -43.93 44.66
CA VAL A 4 -9.00 -44.15 43.20
C VAL A 4 -10.11 -43.35 42.52
N ARG A 5 -11.21 -43.03 43.21
CA ARG A 5 -12.28 -42.15 42.69
C ARG A 5 -11.85 -40.69 42.62
N GLN A 6 -11.03 -40.21 43.55
CA GLN A 6 -10.46 -38.86 43.48
C GLN A 6 -9.40 -38.76 42.38
N LEU A 7 -8.60 -39.82 42.18
CA LEU A 7 -7.60 -39.87 41.10
C LEU A 7 -8.25 -39.81 39.71
N LYS A 8 -9.39 -40.49 39.51
CA LYS A 8 -10.17 -40.43 38.26
C LYS A 8 -10.79 -39.06 38.00
N LYS A 9 -11.29 -38.38 39.05
CA LYS A 9 -11.79 -37.01 38.92
C LYS A 9 -10.66 -36.05 38.57
N LEU A 10 -9.51 -36.14 39.23
CA LEU A 10 -8.34 -35.30 38.97
C LEU A 10 -7.80 -35.50 37.54
N PHE A 11 -7.80 -36.74 37.04
CA PHE A 11 -7.43 -37.07 35.66
C PHE A 11 -8.43 -36.51 34.63
N LEU A 12 -9.74 -36.53 34.95
CA LEU A 12 -10.79 -35.94 34.12
C LEU A 12 -10.68 -34.41 34.06
N TRP A 13 -10.32 -33.75 35.18
CA TRP A 13 -10.05 -32.31 35.22
C TRP A 13 -8.78 -31.93 34.44
N MET A 14 -7.72 -32.74 34.49
CA MET A 14 -6.51 -32.52 33.69
C MET A 14 -6.77 -32.68 32.18
N LEU A 15 -7.64 -33.61 31.76
CA LEU A 15 -8.08 -33.75 30.37
C LEU A 15 -8.97 -32.59 29.90
N LEU A 16 -9.82 -32.04 30.78
CA LEU A 16 -10.64 -30.83 30.50
C LEU A 16 -9.77 -29.57 30.37
N ILE A 17 -8.71 -29.43 31.18
CA ILE A 17 -7.76 -28.30 31.10
C ILE A 17 -6.84 -28.45 29.87
N ALA A 18 -6.42 -29.68 29.54
CA ALA A 18 -5.64 -29.94 28.33
C ALA A 18 -6.44 -29.72 27.03
N GLY A 19 -7.75 -30.00 27.05
CA GLY A 19 -8.67 -29.72 25.93
C GLY A 19 -8.93 -28.23 25.68
N CYS A 20 -8.78 -27.38 26.70
CA CYS A 20 -8.88 -25.91 26.56
C CYS A 20 -7.62 -25.27 25.96
N MET A 21 -6.47 -25.96 25.92
CA MET A 21 -5.22 -25.40 25.34
C MET A 21 -4.99 -25.80 23.89
N THR A 22 -5.79 -26.72 23.33
CA THR A 22 -5.74 -27.09 21.92
C THR A 22 -6.73 -26.26 21.12
N GLY A 23 -6.31 -25.11 20.59
CA GLY A 23 -7.10 -24.44 19.55
C GLY A 23 -7.07 -22.91 19.48
N MET A 24 -5.99 -22.23 19.86
CA MET A 24 -5.72 -20.90 19.26
C MET A 24 -4.81 -21.09 18.06
N ALA A 25 -5.30 -21.76 17.02
CA ALA A 25 -4.74 -21.53 15.70
C ALA A 25 -4.97 -20.04 15.42
N GLN A 26 -3.92 -19.23 15.48
CA GLN A 26 -4.02 -17.81 15.16
C GLN A 26 -4.55 -17.73 13.74
N GLN A 27 -5.79 -17.27 13.58
CA GLN A 27 -6.46 -17.15 12.29
C GLN A 27 -5.48 -16.51 11.31
N ARG A 28 -5.12 -17.20 10.24
CA ARG A 28 -4.30 -16.62 9.19
C ARG A 28 -5.22 -16.02 8.14
N VAL A 29 -4.74 -14.98 7.49
CA VAL A 29 -5.47 -14.33 6.40
C VAL A 29 -4.72 -14.51 5.09
N LYS A 30 -5.45 -14.37 4.00
CA LYS A 30 -4.94 -14.37 2.64
C LYS A 30 -5.00 -12.96 2.07
N ILE A 31 -3.96 -12.55 1.37
CA ILE A 31 -3.98 -11.36 0.54
C ILE A 31 -3.82 -11.82 -0.91
N SER A 32 -4.82 -11.60 -1.73
CA SER A 32 -4.82 -12.06 -3.13
C SER A 32 -5.38 -11.01 -4.08
N GLY A 33 -5.18 -11.22 -5.37
CA GLY A 33 -5.82 -10.40 -6.40
C GLY A 33 -5.12 -10.54 -7.74
N CYS A 34 -5.38 -9.61 -8.64
CA CYS A 34 -4.80 -9.58 -9.97
C CYS A 34 -4.06 -8.25 -10.21
N VAL A 35 -2.83 -8.35 -10.70
CA VAL A 35 -2.05 -7.19 -11.13
C VAL A 35 -2.27 -6.96 -12.61
N THR A 36 -2.69 -5.74 -12.97
CA THR A 36 -2.89 -5.34 -14.37
C THR A 36 -2.25 -3.99 -14.66
N ASP A 37 -2.15 -3.64 -15.94
CA ASP A 37 -1.95 -2.25 -16.34
C ASP A 37 -3.28 -1.49 -16.47
N PHE A 38 -3.21 -0.28 -17.02
CA PHE A 38 -4.39 0.57 -17.21
C PHE A 38 -5.29 0.14 -18.36
N ASP A 39 -4.82 -0.72 -19.26
CA ASP A 39 -5.61 -1.29 -20.36
C ASP A 39 -6.26 -2.63 -19.96
N GLY A 40 -6.07 -3.05 -18.69
CA GLY A 40 -6.61 -4.30 -18.16
C GLY A 40 -5.79 -5.52 -18.54
N LYS A 41 -4.60 -5.34 -19.14
CA LYS A 41 -3.72 -6.45 -19.47
C LYS A 41 -3.04 -6.96 -18.19
N PRO A 42 -3.05 -8.28 -17.94
CA PRO A 42 -2.40 -8.85 -16.77
C PRO A 42 -0.88 -8.67 -16.82
N VAL A 43 -0.28 -8.43 -15.65
CA VAL A 43 1.17 -8.36 -15.49
C VAL A 43 1.66 -9.65 -14.83
N SER A 44 2.29 -10.51 -15.62
CA SER A 44 2.90 -11.76 -15.16
C SER A 44 4.28 -11.55 -14.53
N HIS A 45 4.71 -12.44 -13.63
CA HIS A 45 6.02 -12.38 -12.96
C HIS A 45 6.25 -11.06 -12.19
N CYS A 46 5.16 -10.42 -11.77
CA CYS A 46 5.18 -9.27 -10.88
C CYS A 46 5.41 -9.78 -9.45
N ALA A 47 6.43 -9.24 -8.77
CA ALA A 47 6.65 -9.50 -7.37
C ALA A 47 5.66 -8.65 -6.55
N VAL A 48 4.85 -9.31 -5.73
CA VAL A 48 3.96 -8.67 -4.77
C VAL A 48 4.48 -8.93 -3.38
N MET A 49 4.83 -7.88 -2.64
CA MET A 49 5.53 -7.98 -1.36
C MET A 49 4.76 -7.23 -0.27
N LEU A 50 4.52 -7.92 0.86
CA LEU A 50 3.97 -7.32 2.07
C LEU A 50 5.12 -6.86 2.96
N MET A 51 5.07 -5.61 3.42
CA MET A 51 6.19 -4.95 4.10
C MET A 51 5.86 -4.57 5.54
N ASP A 52 6.82 -4.79 6.44
CA ASP A 52 6.78 -4.25 7.79
C ASP A 52 7.14 -2.74 7.82
N LYS A 53 7.10 -2.14 9.02
CA LYS A 53 7.43 -0.73 9.26
C LYS A 53 8.87 -0.32 8.94
N HIS A 54 9.74 -1.28 8.63
CA HIS A 54 11.15 -1.06 8.29
C HIS A 54 11.41 -1.30 6.79
N PHE A 55 10.36 -1.43 5.97
CA PHE A 55 10.44 -1.78 4.55
C PHE A 55 11.02 -3.18 4.30
N HIS A 56 11.04 -4.08 5.30
CA HIS A 56 11.40 -5.46 5.06
C HIS A 56 10.19 -6.24 4.52
N ALA A 57 10.39 -6.97 3.43
CA ALA A 57 9.39 -7.91 2.94
C ALA A 57 9.25 -9.05 3.96
N VAL A 58 8.07 -9.14 4.59
CA VAL A 58 7.74 -10.18 5.57
C VAL A 58 7.05 -11.38 4.93
N ASP A 59 6.45 -11.16 3.76
CA ASP A 59 5.84 -12.19 2.92
C ASP A 59 5.76 -11.70 1.47
N SER A 60 5.63 -12.61 0.52
CA SER A 60 5.55 -12.26 -0.90
C SER A 60 4.91 -13.36 -1.76
N ALA A 61 4.45 -12.96 -2.94
CA ALA A 61 4.03 -13.85 -4.01
C ALA A 61 4.53 -13.30 -5.35
N SER A 62 4.54 -14.14 -6.38
CA SER A 62 4.72 -13.70 -7.77
C SER A 62 3.44 -13.96 -8.55
N THR A 63 3.10 -13.05 -9.46
CA THR A 63 1.93 -13.23 -10.31
C THR A 63 2.17 -14.32 -11.35
N ASP A 64 1.11 -15.10 -11.63
CA ASP A 64 1.09 -16.04 -12.74
C ASP A 64 0.88 -15.34 -14.10
N SER A 65 0.74 -16.12 -15.18
CA SER A 65 0.51 -15.58 -16.53
C SER A 65 -0.81 -14.81 -16.69
N ALA A 66 -1.78 -15.04 -15.81
CA ALA A 66 -3.04 -14.32 -15.77
C ALA A 66 -2.99 -13.10 -14.83
N GLY A 67 -1.82 -12.78 -14.26
CA GLY A 67 -1.62 -11.66 -13.35
C GLY A 67 -2.07 -11.94 -11.92
N TYR A 68 -2.53 -13.16 -11.62
CA TYR A 68 -3.05 -13.51 -10.30
C TYR A 68 -1.93 -13.79 -9.30
N TYR A 69 -2.08 -13.33 -8.06
CA TYR A 69 -1.20 -13.65 -6.94
C TYR A 69 -2.00 -14.02 -5.68
N CYS A 70 -1.34 -14.74 -4.78
CA CYS A 70 -1.87 -15.08 -3.46
C CYS A 70 -0.74 -15.17 -2.44
N ILE A 71 -0.68 -14.24 -1.50
CA ILE A 71 0.13 -14.34 -0.28
C ILE A 71 -0.73 -15.06 0.76
N ALA A 72 -0.41 -16.34 0.99
CA ALA A 72 -1.15 -17.19 1.93
C ALA A 72 -0.55 -17.12 3.34
N ASN A 73 -1.36 -17.46 4.34
CA ASN A 73 -0.90 -17.61 5.72
C ASN A 73 -0.34 -16.33 6.40
N VAL A 74 -0.80 -15.15 5.97
CA VAL A 74 -0.41 -13.87 6.56
C VAL A 74 -0.89 -13.80 8.01
N LYS A 75 -0.01 -13.35 8.92
CA LYS A 75 -0.40 -13.15 10.32
C LYS A 75 -1.32 -11.94 10.43
N PRO A 76 -2.40 -11.99 11.22
CA PRO A 76 -3.22 -10.81 11.42
C PRO A 76 -2.43 -9.66 12.02
N GLY A 77 -2.67 -8.46 11.50
CA GLY A 77 -1.99 -7.26 11.98
C GLY A 77 -1.99 -6.13 10.96
N ARG A 78 -1.29 -5.06 11.35
CA ARG A 78 -1.05 -3.89 10.49
C ARG A 78 0.33 -3.98 9.88
N TYR A 79 0.37 -3.85 8.57
CA TYR A 79 1.58 -3.79 7.78
C TYR A 79 1.70 -2.42 7.16
N MET A 80 2.93 -1.93 7.01
CA MET A 80 3.15 -0.58 6.52
C MET A 80 2.71 -0.43 5.07
N ALA A 81 3.01 -1.43 4.24
CA ALA A 81 2.67 -1.39 2.83
C ALA A 81 2.55 -2.78 2.19
N LEU A 82 1.92 -2.82 1.02
CA LEU A 82 2.07 -3.83 0.00
C LEU A 82 2.54 -3.14 -1.28
N THR A 83 3.50 -3.71 -1.97
CA THR A 83 3.94 -3.22 -3.29
C THR A 83 3.78 -4.30 -4.35
N ALA A 84 3.57 -3.87 -5.59
CA ALA A 84 3.63 -4.73 -6.77
C ALA A 84 4.60 -4.13 -7.78
N VAL A 85 5.61 -4.90 -8.17
CA VAL A 85 6.67 -4.47 -9.09
C VAL A 85 7.13 -5.62 -9.97
N ARG A 86 7.23 -5.38 -11.27
CA ARG A 86 7.92 -6.28 -12.20
C ARG A 86 9.33 -5.77 -12.44
N TRP A 87 10.32 -6.44 -11.86
CA TRP A 87 11.70 -5.96 -11.81
C TRP A 87 12.33 -5.72 -13.20
N ASP A 88 11.97 -6.52 -14.20
CA ASP A 88 12.45 -6.32 -15.58
C ASP A 88 11.99 -5.00 -16.18
N GLU A 89 10.89 -4.43 -15.69
CA GLU A 89 10.33 -3.14 -16.14
C GLU A 89 10.82 -1.98 -15.27
N TYR A 90 11.41 -2.25 -14.09
CA TYR A 90 11.71 -1.19 -13.13
C TYR A 90 12.73 -0.18 -13.68
N VAL A 91 12.35 1.11 -13.68
CA VAL A 91 13.03 2.17 -14.47
C VAL A 91 14.53 2.24 -14.26
N ARG A 92 15.00 1.91 -13.06
CA ARG A 92 16.40 2.10 -12.64
C ARG A 92 17.35 1.06 -13.21
N PHE A 93 16.87 -0.17 -13.43
CA PHE A 93 17.72 -1.31 -13.83
C PHE A 93 17.22 -2.01 -15.09
N SER A 94 16.05 -1.62 -15.60
CA SER A 94 15.46 -2.22 -16.77
C SER A 94 16.32 -2.02 -18.01
N LYS A 95 16.41 -3.09 -18.80
CA LYS A 95 17.03 -3.09 -20.14
C LYS A 95 15.99 -2.97 -21.26
N LEU A 96 14.72 -2.85 -20.92
CA LEU A 96 13.65 -2.71 -21.88
C LEU A 96 13.71 -1.34 -22.57
N PRO A 97 13.05 -1.18 -23.73
CA PRO A 97 12.81 0.14 -24.33
C PRO A 97 12.18 1.10 -23.32
N GLU A 98 12.50 2.40 -23.42
CA GLU A 98 12.09 3.39 -22.42
C GLU A 98 10.59 3.37 -22.16
N GLN A 99 9.75 3.20 -23.19
CA GLN A 99 8.29 3.18 -23.07
C GLN A 99 7.75 1.99 -22.25
N ASP A 100 8.50 0.89 -22.18
CA ASP A 100 8.12 -0.34 -21.47
C ASP A 100 8.61 -0.34 -20.02
N ARG A 101 9.41 0.66 -19.62
CA ARG A 101 9.86 0.84 -18.24
C ARG A 101 8.76 1.44 -17.39
N ARG A 102 8.63 0.96 -16.15
CA ARG A 102 7.55 1.27 -15.22
C ARG A 102 8.09 1.47 -13.81
N LEU A 103 7.32 2.16 -12.98
CA LEU A 103 7.54 2.23 -11.54
C LEU A 103 6.54 1.30 -10.83
N GLU A 104 6.75 1.05 -9.55
CA GLU A 104 5.94 0.16 -8.73
C GLU A 104 4.59 0.75 -8.31
N PHE A 105 3.67 -0.15 -7.96
CA PHE A 105 2.44 0.14 -7.23
C PHE A 105 2.71 0.16 -5.73
N TRP A 106 1.92 0.95 -4.99
CA TRP A 106 1.88 0.90 -3.53
C TRP A 106 0.46 0.85 -2.98
N ALA A 107 0.26 0.06 -1.94
CA ALA A 107 -0.88 0.11 -1.05
C ALA A 107 -0.38 0.31 0.38
N TRP A 108 -0.82 1.36 1.06
CA TRP A 108 -0.30 1.78 2.36
C TRP A 108 -1.23 1.39 3.51
N ASN A 109 -0.65 1.20 4.71
CA ASN A 109 -1.38 0.88 5.95
C ASN A 109 -2.29 -0.36 5.79
N ILE A 110 -1.74 -1.50 5.41
CA ILE A 110 -2.50 -2.73 5.17
C ILE A 110 -3.00 -3.30 6.49
N MET A 111 -4.33 -3.39 6.65
CA MET A 111 -4.96 -4.00 7.83
C MET A 111 -5.40 -5.42 7.47
N ALA A 112 -4.56 -6.40 7.78
CA ALA A 112 -4.76 -7.80 7.41
C ALA A 112 -5.48 -8.58 8.53
N ASP A 113 -6.62 -8.10 9.00
CA ASP A 113 -7.45 -8.77 10.02
C ASP A 113 -8.42 -9.82 9.44
N LYS A 114 -8.72 -9.69 8.15
CA LYS A 114 -9.49 -10.61 7.33
C LYS A 114 -8.81 -10.84 5.97
N ASP A 115 -9.33 -11.78 5.19
CA ASP A 115 -8.89 -11.98 3.81
C ASP A 115 -9.07 -10.68 3.01
N LEU A 116 -8.03 -10.27 2.31
CA LEU A 116 -8.00 -9.05 1.51
C LEU A 116 -7.92 -9.38 0.03
N THR A 117 -8.67 -8.62 -0.76
CA THR A 117 -8.48 -8.56 -2.21
C THR A 117 -7.88 -7.20 -2.56
N ILE A 118 -6.68 -7.21 -3.12
CA ILE A 118 -6.01 -6.01 -3.62
C ILE A 118 -5.66 -6.28 -5.08
N ASN A 119 -6.10 -5.41 -5.99
CA ASN A 119 -5.87 -5.56 -7.42
C ASN A 119 -5.00 -4.40 -7.93
N PRO A 120 -3.66 -4.50 -7.79
CA PRO A 120 -2.77 -3.43 -8.22
C PRO A 120 -2.94 -3.10 -9.69
N ARG A 121 -3.18 -1.82 -10.00
CA ARG A 121 -3.04 -1.27 -11.35
C ARG A 121 -1.87 -0.31 -11.38
N TYR A 122 -0.90 -0.54 -12.25
CA TYR A 122 0.23 0.38 -12.36
C TYR A 122 0.74 0.53 -13.78
N HIS A 123 1.44 1.64 -13.99
CA HIS A 123 2.10 1.94 -15.23
C HIS A 123 3.36 2.76 -14.97
N ARG A 124 3.40 4.02 -15.39
CA ARG A 124 4.61 4.85 -15.41
C ARG A 124 4.61 5.99 -14.39
N LEU A 125 3.51 6.18 -13.68
CA LEU A 125 3.40 7.13 -12.58
C LEU A 125 3.29 6.35 -11.27
N GLU A 126 4.25 6.53 -10.39
CA GLU A 126 4.19 6.05 -9.02
C GLU A 126 3.48 7.09 -8.15
N LEU A 127 2.62 6.62 -7.24
CA LEU A 127 2.00 7.44 -6.20
C LEU A 127 2.51 6.98 -4.84
N TYR A 128 3.60 7.57 -4.39
CA TYR A 128 4.33 7.12 -3.20
C TYR A 128 3.79 7.75 -1.91
N GLY A 129 3.94 7.02 -0.81
CA GLY A 129 3.75 7.52 0.55
C GLY A 129 2.32 7.93 0.91
N THR A 130 1.32 7.45 0.17
CA THR A 130 -0.04 7.94 0.37
C THR A 130 -0.56 7.67 1.75
N THR A 131 -1.00 8.75 2.38
CA THR A 131 -1.42 8.77 3.77
C THR A 131 -2.71 9.56 3.85
N ALA A 132 -3.74 8.93 4.41
CA ALA A 132 -5.00 9.58 4.70
C ALA A 132 -5.09 9.88 6.21
N PHE A 133 -5.59 11.05 6.55
CA PHE A 133 -5.74 11.49 7.93
C PHE A 133 -6.82 12.56 8.06
N CYS A 134 -7.34 12.74 9.27
CA CYS A 134 -8.15 13.90 9.62
C CYS A 134 -7.30 14.86 10.48
N PRO A 135 -7.21 16.16 10.15
CA PRO A 135 -6.65 17.14 11.07
C PRO A 135 -7.36 17.09 12.42
N THR A 136 -6.59 17.20 13.51
CA THR A 136 -7.12 17.14 14.88
C THR A 136 -8.29 18.11 15.09
N GLY A 137 -9.38 17.61 15.67
CA GLY A 137 -10.59 18.40 15.93
C GLY A 137 -11.47 18.64 14.69
N THR A 138 -11.19 17.95 13.58
CA THR A 138 -11.99 18.02 12.36
C THR A 138 -12.32 16.61 11.85
N ASN A 139 -13.34 16.53 10.99
CA ASN A 139 -13.72 15.30 10.30
C ASN A 139 -13.38 15.37 8.80
N ALA A 140 -12.56 16.35 8.41
CA ALA A 140 -12.18 16.57 7.03
C ALA A 140 -11.13 15.53 6.63
N LEU A 141 -11.44 14.70 5.63
CA LEU A 141 -10.49 13.72 5.14
C LEU A 141 -9.44 14.39 4.24
N MET A 142 -8.20 14.40 4.73
CA MET A 142 -7.02 14.84 3.99
C MET A 142 -6.26 13.63 3.46
N VAL A 143 -5.74 13.73 2.23
CA VAL A 143 -4.93 12.68 1.61
C VAL A 143 -3.65 13.29 1.04
N TYR A 144 -2.53 12.77 1.51
CA TYR A 144 -1.20 13.07 1.01
C TYR A 144 -0.80 12.06 -0.08
N THR A 145 -0.06 12.49 -1.11
CA THR A 145 0.59 11.60 -2.08
C THR A 145 1.78 12.26 -2.76
N ARG A 146 2.78 11.47 -3.14
CA ARG A 146 3.97 11.92 -3.88
C ARG A 146 4.00 11.30 -5.28
N PRO A 147 3.59 12.05 -6.33
CA PRO A 147 3.60 11.54 -7.69
C PRO A 147 4.99 11.61 -8.31
N MET A 148 5.47 10.47 -8.80
CA MET A 148 6.83 10.29 -9.32
C MET A 148 6.78 9.73 -10.74
N SER A 149 7.39 10.46 -11.68
CA SER A 149 7.36 10.16 -13.12
C SER A 149 8.48 9.21 -13.51
N ALA A 150 8.15 8.11 -14.19
CA ALA A 150 9.16 7.22 -14.78
C ALA A 150 10.03 7.96 -15.80
N THR A 151 9.42 8.81 -16.64
CA THR A 151 10.12 9.60 -17.66
C THR A 151 11.10 10.59 -17.06
N GLU A 152 10.72 11.30 -15.99
CA GLU A 152 11.64 12.21 -15.30
C GLU A 152 12.71 11.43 -14.53
N ALA A 153 12.38 10.28 -13.93
CA ALA A 153 13.34 9.44 -13.21
C ALA A 153 14.48 8.94 -14.11
N MET A 154 14.18 8.60 -15.37
CA MET A 154 15.19 8.12 -16.32
C MET A 154 16.24 9.17 -16.74
N LYS A 155 16.05 10.45 -16.38
CA LYS A 155 17.05 11.51 -16.64
C LYS A 155 18.25 11.44 -15.70
N TYR A 156 18.17 10.68 -14.62
CA TYR A 156 19.19 10.61 -13.59
C TYR A 156 19.99 9.31 -13.67
N ASP A 157 21.32 9.42 -13.54
CA ASP A 157 22.24 8.28 -13.51
C ASP A 157 22.02 7.42 -12.24
N GLU A 158 22.16 6.10 -12.36
CA GLU A 158 22.08 5.15 -11.24
C GLU A 158 22.99 5.55 -10.06
N LYS A 159 24.18 6.10 -10.34
CA LYS A 159 25.13 6.55 -9.31
C LYS A 159 24.59 7.68 -8.45
N LEU A 160 23.81 8.59 -9.03
CA LEU A 160 23.22 9.72 -8.32
C LEU A 160 22.18 9.23 -7.29
N TYR A 161 21.47 8.14 -7.59
CA TYR A 161 20.53 7.50 -6.66
C TYR A 161 21.20 6.84 -5.46
N ARG A 162 22.51 6.52 -5.56
CA ARG A 162 23.27 5.82 -4.51
C ARG A 162 24.15 6.79 -3.70
N ASP A 163 24.35 8.01 -4.20
CA ASP A 163 25.15 9.06 -3.57
C ASP A 163 24.29 10.29 -3.25
N ASN A 164 23.67 10.29 -2.07
CA ASN A 164 22.84 11.39 -1.58
C ASN A 164 23.60 12.71 -1.35
N ASN A 165 24.94 12.71 -1.47
CA ASN A 165 25.77 13.90 -1.26
C ASN A 165 26.05 14.68 -2.54
N ASN A 166 25.80 14.11 -3.72
CA ASN A 166 26.10 14.75 -5.00
C ASN A 166 24.85 14.89 -5.87
N GLY A 167 24.30 16.11 -5.92
CA GLY A 167 23.18 16.47 -6.80
C GLY A 167 21.79 16.38 -6.17
N VAL A 168 20.81 17.07 -6.77
CA VAL A 168 19.40 17.04 -6.36
C VAL A 168 18.62 16.28 -7.42
N ILE A 169 17.93 15.23 -6.99
CA ILE A 169 17.05 14.42 -7.85
C ILE A 169 15.62 14.86 -7.62
N ASP A 170 14.96 15.28 -8.70
CA ASP A 170 13.55 15.64 -8.68
C ASP A 170 12.87 15.07 -9.92
N TYR A 171 12.13 13.99 -9.73
CA TYR A 171 11.27 13.39 -10.74
C TYR A 171 9.80 13.47 -10.31
N SER A 172 9.46 14.48 -9.52
CA SER A 172 8.09 14.76 -9.13
C SER A 172 7.27 15.30 -10.30
N VAL A 173 5.95 15.10 -10.23
CA VAL A 173 5.00 15.69 -11.17
C VAL A 173 4.60 17.08 -10.68
N LYS A 174 4.56 18.06 -11.59
CA LYS A 174 4.07 19.41 -11.29
C LYS A 174 2.57 19.43 -11.13
N LEU A 175 2.06 20.35 -10.32
CA LEU A 175 0.61 20.47 -10.07
C LEU A 175 -0.20 20.70 -11.35
N GLU A 176 0.32 21.51 -12.28
CA GLU A 176 -0.34 21.80 -13.58
C GLU A 176 -0.49 20.55 -14.45
N ASP A 177 0.39 19.56 -14.28
CA ASP A 177 0.40 18.32 -15.05
C ASP A 177 -0.32 17.17 -14.31
N PHE A 178 -0.69 17.35 -13.04
CA PHE A 178 -1.23 16.32 -12.16
C PHE A 178 -2.76 16.28 -12.20
N LYS A 179 -3.30 15.43 -13.06
CA LYS A 179 -4.74 15.14 -13.11
C LYS A 179 -5.05 13.98 -12.17
N VAL A 180 -5.98 14.14 -11.24
CA VAL A 180 -6.22 13.17 -10.16
C VAL A 180 -7.70 12.94 -9.88
N GLN A 181 -8.03 11.72 -9.47
CA GLN A 181 -9.32 11.31 -8.95
C GLN A 181 -9.12 10.56 -7.63
N ALA A 182 -10.09 10.68 -6.72
CA ALA A 182 -10.06 10.04 -5.41
C ALA A 182 -11.32 9.21 -5.20
N PHE A 183 -11.16 8.09 -4.49
CA PHE A 183 -12.26 7.20 -4.15
C PHE A 183 -12.17 6.80 -2.69
N VAL A 184 -13.32 6.68 -2.04
CA VAL A 184 -13.48 6.14 -0.69
C VAL A 184 -14.40 4.92 -0.80
N ASP A 185 -13.91 3.76 -0.38
CA ASP A 185 -14.65 2.48 -0.42
C ASP A 185 -15.25 2.16 -1.81
N GLY A 186 -14.49 2.51 -2.86
CA GLY A 186 -14.86 2.29 -4.25
C GLY A 186 -15.75 3.37 -4.87
N GLN A 187 -16.28 4.31 -4.07
CA GLN A 187 -17.08 5.44 -4.57
C GLN A 187 -16.20 6.64 -4.89
N GLU A 188 -16.36 7.23 -6.07
CA GLU A 188 -15.63 8.45 -6.44
C GLU A 188 -16.09 9.61 -5.55
N VAL A 189 -15.13 10.35 -4.99
CA VAL A 189 -15.38 11.52 -4.17
C VAL A 189 -14.74 12.75 -4.80
N LYS A 190 -15.41 13.89 -4.65
CA LYS A 190 -14.89 15.15 -5.17
C LYS A 190 -13.64 15.57 -4.38
N ILE A 191 -12.63 16.09 -5.08
CA ILE A 191 -11.48 16.75 -4.47
C ILE A 191 -11.81 18.24 -4.35
N LEU A 192 -11.86 18.76 -3.12
CA LEU A 192 -12.22 20.16 -2.83
C LEU A 192 -11.05 21.11 -3.07
N SER A 193 -9.83 20.69 -2.72
CA SER A 193 -8.62 21.44 -2.97
C SER A 193 -7.39 20.53 -3.05
N ILE A 194 -6.37 21.01 -3.76
CA ILE A 194 -5.05 20.38 -3.85
C ILE A 194 -4.02 21.44 -3.51
N GLN A 195 -3.17 21.17 -2.52
CA GLN A 195 -2.06 22.02 -2.13
C GLN A 195 -0.75 21.38 -2.58
N ASN A 196 0.13 22.19 -3.16
CA ASN A 196 1.48 21.78 -3.50
C ASN A 196 2.37 21.77 -2.26
N MET A 197 3.17 20.74 -2.11
CA MET A 197 4.15 20.56 -1.05
C MET A 197 5.50 20.20 -1.63
N THR A 198 6.55 20.48 -0.87
CA THR A 198 7.90 19.99 -1.17
C THR A 198 8.40 19.25 0.06
N GLU A 199 8.58 17.94 -0.08
CA GLU A 199 9.32 17.17 0.91
C GLU A 199 10.80 17.52 0.80
N GLN A 200 11.46 17.73 1.93
CA GLN A 200 12.89 17.95 1.99
C GLN A 200 13.53 16.94 2.93
N TYR A 201 14.52 16.20 2.41
CA TYR A 201 15.32 15.26 3.19
C TYR A 201 16.80 15.54 2.93
N GLY A 202 17.45 16.21 3.87
CA GLY A 202 18.79 16.75 3.66
C GLY A 202 18.81 17.71 2.46
N ASN A 203 19.61 17.37 1.45
CA ASN A 203 19.72 18.14 0.21
C ASN A 203 18.69 17.74 -0.87
N GLN A 204 18.02 16.60 -0.72
CA GLN A 204 17.03 16.13 -1.68
C GLN A 204 15.69 16.84 -1.48
N LYS A 205 15.00 17.11 -2.59
CA LYS A 205 13.66 17.70 -2.61
C LYS A 205 12.77 16.92 -3.56
N MET A 206 11.51 16.71 -3.19
CA MET A 206 10.54 16.06 -4.06
C MET A 206 9.18 16.75 -3.91
N GLY A 207 8.53 17.07 -5.02
CA GLY A 207 7.17 17.60 -5.03
C GLY A 207 6.15 16.56 -4.57
N ALA A 208 5.16 16.99 -3.81
CA ALA A 208 4.06 16.17 -3.33
C ALA A 208 2.77 16.99 -3.20
N PHE A 209 1.64 16.31 -3.02
CA PHE A 209 0.33 16.96 -2.93
C PHE A 209 -0.43 16.57 -1.66
N LEU A 210 -1.11 17.56 -1.10
CA LEU A 210 -2.09 17.38 -0.04
C LEU A 210 -3.48 17.73 -0.59
N MET A 211 -4.39 16.76 -0.55
CA MET A 211 -5.73 16.86 -1.11
C MET A 211 -6.76 16.85 0.01
N MET A 212 -7.75 17.73 -0.08
CA MET A 212 -8.94 17.68 0.79
C MET A 212 -10.08 17.03 0.01
N LEU A 213 -10.64 15.94 0.54
CA LEU A 213 -11.76 15.25 -0.09
C LEU A 213 -13.09 15.78 0.43
N ASP A 214 -14.11 15.79 -0.44
CA ASP A 214 -15.51 16.04 -0.09
C ASP A 214 -16.11 14.79 0.56
N TYR A 215 -15.51 14.40 1.69
CA TYR A 215 -15.89 13.24 2.47
C TYR A 215 -15.69 13.57 3.94
N LYS A 216 -16.76 13.38 4.72
CA LYS A 216 -16.75 13.65 6.16
C LYS A 216 -16.79 12.33 6.91
N VAL A 217 -15.69 12.01 7.60
CA VAL A 217 -15.59 10.84 8.46
C VAL A 217 -16.53 11.03 9.66
N CYS A 218 -17.33 10.03 10.03
CA CYS A 218 -18.18 10.13 11.21
C CYS A 218 -17.36 9.89 12.49
N ASN A 219 -17.73 10.52 13.60
CA ASN A 219 -16.93 10.48 14.85
C ASN A 219 -16.94 9.09 15.53
N ASP A 220 -17.91 8.26 15.20
CA ASP A 220 -18.07 6.88 15.64
C ASP A 220 -17.58 5.87 14.58
N ASP A 221 -17.08 6.37 13.44
CA ASP A 221 -16.63 5.55 12.34
C ASP A 221 -15.23 5.00 12.59
N THR A 222 -15.18 3.94 13.40
CA THR A 222 -13.97 3.14 13.60
C THR A 222 -13.75 2.14 12.46
N ASP A 223 -14.54 2.19 11.39
CA ASP A 223 -14.33 1.33 10.25
C ASP A 223 -13.04 1.71 9.50
N VAL A 224 -12.57 0.73 8.75
CA VAL A 224 -11.41 0.88 7.88
C VAL A 224 -11.93 1.28 6.51
N HIS A 225 -11.70 2.53 6.13
CA HIS A 225 -11.98 3.03 4.79
C HIS A 225 -10.79 2.79 3.87
N GLN A 226 -11.05 2.24 2.69
CA GLN A 226 -10.04 2.15 1.65
C GLN A 226 -10.06 3.43 0.80
N ILE A 227 -8.96 4.16 0.84
CA ILE A 227 -8.72 5.33 0.01
C ILE A 227 -7.96 4.89 -1.22
N ARG A 228 -8.47 5.19 -2.41
CA ARG A 228 -7.80 4.92 -3.69
C ARG A 228 -7.58 6.23 -4.42
N ILE A 229 -6.35 6.49 -4.84
CA ILE A 229 -6.02 7.63 -5.70
C ILE A 229 -5.60 7.09 -7.06
N THR A 230 -6.17 7.65 -8.11
CA THR A 230 -5.71 7.44 -9.49
C THR A 230 -5.28 8.76 -10.08
N ALA A 231 -4.17 8.79 -10.79
CA ALA A 231 -3.67 10.00 -11.39
C ALA A 231 -3.06 9.78 -12.77
N GLU A 232 -2.95 10.88 -13.50
CA GLU A 232 -2.25 11.01 -14.76
C GLU A 232 -1.27 12.19 -14.69
N ASN A 233 -0.02 11.94 -15.05
CA ASN A 233 0.93 12.96 -15.43
C ASN A 233 0.67 13.31 -16.90
N THR A 234 -0.09 14.38 -17.13
CA THR A 234 -0.58 14.76 -18.46
C THR A 234 0.52 15.19 -19.42
N LYS A 235 1.67 15.66 -18.91
CA LYS A 235 2.85 16.02 -19.70
C LYS A 235 3.46 14.83 -20.44
N HIS A 236 3.49 13.67 -19.79
CA HIS A 236 4.14 12.45 -20.30
C HIS A 236 3.15 11.31 -20.56
N HIS A 237 1.86 11.55 -20.35
CA HIS A 237 0.78 10.57 -20.44
C HIS A 237 1.00 9.32 -19.57
N GLU A 238 1.49 9.53 -18.35
CA GLU A 238 1.79 8.44 -17.41
C GLU A 238 0.67 8.29 -16.40
N LYS A 239 0.14 7.08 -16.25
CA LYS A 239 -0.93 6.78 -15.28
C LYS A 239 -0.40 6.03 -14.07
N GLY A 240 -1.03 6.26 -12.93
CA GLY A 240 -0.67 5.70 -11.64
C GLY A 240 -1.89 5.51 -10.76
N GLU A 241 -1.85 4.48 -9.93
CA GLU A 241 -2.86 4.21 -8.91
C GLU A 241 -2.15 3.79 -7.61
N ASN A 242 -2.77 4.09 -6.48
CA ASN A 242 -2.40 3.50 -5.21
C ASN A 242 -3.60 3.30 -4.30
N LEU A 243 -3.34 2.64 -3.18
CA LEU A 243 -4.29 2.47 -2.09
C LEU A 243 -3.69 2.95 -0.77
N CYS A 244 -4.55 3.32 0.17
CA CYS A 244 -4.20 3.51 1.57
C CYS A 244 -5.42 3.17 2.41
N ASN A 245 -5.28 2.32 3.42
CA ASN A 245 -6.38 2.18 4.37
C ASN A 245 -6.29 3.26 5.43
N PHE A 246 -7.43 3.87 5.72
CA PHE A 246 -7.62 4.86 6.75
C PHE A 246 -8.55 4.30 7.82
N GLN A 247 -8.22 4.55 9.08
CA GLN A 247 -9.14 4.35 10.19
C GLN A 247 -9.00 5.57 11.08
N SER A 248 -10.14 6.11 11.53
CA SER A 248 -10.14 7.24 12.45
C SER A 248 -9.44 6.88 13.76
N ALA A 249 -8.86 7.88 14.43
CA ALA A 249 -8.24 7.67 15.73
C ALA A 249 -9.32 7.53 16.82
N ASP A 250 -9.24 6.44 17.58
CA ASP A 250 -10.09 6.21 18.76
C ASP A 250 -9.55 6.99 19.98
N TYR A 251 -9.91 8.26 20.08
CA TYR A 251 -9.62 9.10 21.25
C TYR A 251 -10.67 8.86 22.34
N LYS A 252 -10.22 8.50 23.54
CA LYS A 252 -11.07 8.35 24.74
C LYS A 252 -11.10 9.62 25.59
#